data_AF-A0A957KGR9-F1
#
_entry.id   AF-A0A957KGR9-F1
#
_cell.length_a   1.000
_cell.length_b   1.000
_cell.length_c   1.000
_cell.angle_alpha   90.00
_cell.angle_beta   90.00
_cell.angle_gamma   90.00
#
_symmetry.space_group_name_H-M   'P 1'
#
loop_
_entity.id
_entity.type
_entity.pdbx_description
1 polymer ?
#
loop_
_entity_poly.entity_id
_entity_poly.type
_entity_poly.pdbx_seq_one_letter_code
_entity_poly.pdbx_strand_id
1 'polypeptide(L)'
;MTQWERRLLAFLFDVRTLSVLAQMAIIAALIMAALTIGRNFTANADKLGDAQFICRDGTFSYRCAYDFMANEAGFDISDTLLTYENTDSYWWAIVNGILNTFRVGLLAIAAMTVLGVITAIARLSSNWLVSRLALLYVEIVRNTPVLIQLLLIYFVFLQALPNVGEALEPLGLGIFLSNRGIVLPWPRLLAGAPVWLAFVIMAAVQFQLLWLYLGWQEERTGRSINRIPICLASFLLIVTLGWVVASQVTHNEGALVRRGSRIEAVADFEKLLLSRARLDHPADFANLPADELDAAALHICVVRGSNSEANFTNKLRRQGLPYQISRYSSPEKAMSALIAGDCEVYPAPRAVLLGELNDRPERTEFLLIPVSETPVTLSVPRPEKFNIVGGLLLKGEFFALFLGLTVFYAGGFSEVVRAGILSVSLGQSDAARALGLTESQRIQLVVLPQALRVIIPPMISAYLSLMKDTSLGVAVAFPEMYILAQILMNQSGRAVQIMVIIMMVYLSISLAFSLILNWYNARILKVEFAS
;
A
#
# COMPACT_ATOMS: atom_id res chain seq x y z
N MET A 1 -2.95 42.47 68.04
CA MET A 1 -3.53 42.46 66.69
C MET A 1 -4.51 43.62 66.56
N THR A 2 -4.13 44.65 65.80
CA THR A 2 -4.96 45.87 65.61
C THR A 2 -6.27 45.53 64.88
N GLN A 3 -7.33 46.33 65.04
CA GLN A 3 -8.62 46.08 64.37
C GLN A 3 -8.48 46.04 62.83
N TRP A 4 -7.47 46.76 62.32
CA TRP A 4 -7.06 46.77 60.92
C TRP A 4 -6.47 45.42 60.48
N GLU A 5 -5.54 44.85 61.25
CA GLU A 5 -4.95 43.53 60.96
C GLU A 5 -6.00 42.41 60.90
N ARG A 6 -7.01 42.42 61.79
CA ARG A 6 -8.07 41.39 61.76
C ARG A 6 -8.96 41.50 60.53
N ARG A 7 -9.29 42.72 60.08
CA ARG A 7 -10.07 42.93 58.85
C ARG A 7 -9.27 42.54 57.61
N LEU A 8 -7.97 42.78 57.61
CA LEU A 8 -7.07 42.45 56.51
C LEU A 8 -6.85 40.93 56.41
N LEU A 9 -6.68 40.25 57.55
CA LEU A 9 -6.65 38.79 57.60
C LEU A 9 -8.00 38.19 57.20
N ALA A 10 -9.13 38.73 57.67
CA ALA A 10 -10.46 38.26 57.25
C ALA A 10 -10.70 38.47 55.75
N PHE A 11 -10.20 39.56 55.15
CA PHE A 11 -10.29 39.82 53.71
C PHE A 11 -9.37 38.91 52.88
N LEU A 12 -8.14 38.69 53.33
CA LEU A 12 -7.17 37.83 52.64
C LEU A 12 -7.52 36.33 52.73
N PHE A 13 -8.14 35.89 53.83
CA PHE A 13 -8.59 34.51 54.03
C PHE A 13 -10.08 34.30 53.67
N ASP A 14 -10.76 35.30 53.12
CA ASP A 14 -12.08 35.12 52.52
C ASP A 14 -11.96 34.32 51.23
N VAL A 15 -12.70 33.22 51.12
CA VAL A 15 -12.70 32.30 49.97
C VAL A 15 -12.95 33.05 48.66
N ARG A 16 -13.80 34.09 48.68
CA ARG A 16 -14.07 34.90 47.48
C ARG A 16 -12.85 35.71 47.05
N THR A 17 -12.19 36.40 47.97
CA THR A 17 -10.98 37.19 47.68
C THR A 17 -9.82 36.30 47.23
N LEU A 18 -9.65 35.15 47.88
CA LEU A 18 -8.61 34.18 47.54
C LEU A 18 -8.82 33.58 46.15
N SER A 19 -10.08 33.35 45.74
CA SER A 19 -10.43 32.91 44.39
C SER A 19 -10.13 33.96 43.31
N VAL A 20 -10.41 35.24 43.56
CA VAL A 20 -10.12 36.34 42.62
C VAL A 20 -8.62 36.57 42.50
N LEU A 21 -7.88 36.54 43.62
CA LEU A 21 -6.42 36.64 43.63
C LEU A 21 -5.76 35.46 42.90
N ALA A 22 -6.29 34.24 43.06
CA ALA A 22 -5.82 33.07 42.33
C ALA A 22 -6.07 33.19 40.81
N GLN A 23 -7.25 33.66 40.39
CA GLN A 23 -7.54 33.92 38.97
C GLN A 23 -6.62 35.00 38.40
N MET A 24 -6.40 36.11 39.11
CA MET A 24 -5.47 37.16 38.70
C MET A 24 -4.03 36.65 38.59
N ALA A 25 -3.59 35.81 39.53
CA ALA A 25 -2.26 35.18 39.49
C ALA A 25 -2.12 34.22 38.30
N ILE A 26 -3.15 33.42 38.00
CA ILE A 26 -3.15 32.54 36.81
C ILE A 26 -3.11 33.37 35.52
N ILE A 27 -3.91 34.43 35.42
CA ILE A 27 -3.90 35.34 34.26
C ILE A 27 -2.51 35.98 34.10
N ALA A 28 -1.93 36.49 35.19
CA ALA A 28 -0.59 37.06 35.17
C ALA A 28 0.48 36.04 34.76
N ALA A 29 0.39 34.79 35.24
CA ALA A 29 1.27 33.70 34.83
C ALA A 29 1.09 33.34 33.35
N LEU A 30 -0.14 33.30 32.83
CA LEU A 30 -0.43 33.08 31.40
C LEU A 30 0.12 34.21 30.53
N ILE A 31 -0.04 35.46 30.94
CA ILE A 31 0.53 36.63 30.25
C ILE A 31 2.05 36.55 30.26
N MET A 32 2.67 36.26 31.41
CA MET A 32 4.11 36.12 31.52
C MET A 32 4.64 34.96 30.65
N ALA A 33 3.94 33.83 30.62
CA ALA A 33 4.26 32.71 29.74
C ALA A 33 4.16 33.10 28.26
N ALA A 34 3.07 33.76 27.87
CA ALA A 34 2.86 34.24 26.50
C ALA A 34 3.95 35.24 26.07
N LEU A 35 4.33 36.19 26.95
CA LEU A 35 5.42 37.13 26.70
C LEU A 35 6.78 36.42 26.61
N THR A 36 7.02 35.40 27.44
CA THR A 36 8.26 34.62 27.41
C THR A 36 8.36 33.79 26.14
N ILE A 37 7.28 33.15 25.71
CA ILE A 37 7.20 32.43 24.44
C ILE A 37 7.39 33.41 23.28
N GLY A 38 6.71 34.56 23.31
CA GLY A 38 6.81 35.61 22.29
C GLY A 38 8.25 36.11 22.13
N ARG A 39 8.93 36.43 23.24
CA ARG A 39 10.34 36.85 23.22
C ARG A 39 11.28 35.77 22.70
N ASN A 40 11.08 34.51 23.10
CA ASN A 40 11.87 33.40 22.57
C ASN A 40 11.61 33.19 21.07
N PHE A 41 10.36 33.32 20.63
CA PHE A 41 9.99 33.22 19.23
C PHE A 41 10.65 34.31 18.40
N THR A 42 10.56 35.58 18.81
CA THR A 42 11.20 36.69 18.07
C THR A 42 12.71 36.53 18.06
N ALA A 43 13.34 36.21 19.19
CA ALA A 43 14.79 36.02 19.26
C ALA A 43 15.29 34.83 18.41
N ASN A 44 14.49 33.78 18.25
CA ASN A 44 14.83 32.65 17.37
C ASN A 44 14.49 32.94 15.91
N ALA A 45 13.41 33.68 15.62
CA ALA A 45 13.05 34.12 14.28
C ALA A 45 14.13 35.06 13.70
N ASP A 46 14.64 35.99 14.51
CA ASP A 46 15.75 36.89 14.14
C ASP A 46 17.04 36.10 13.84
N LYS A 47 17.28 34.98 14.54
CA LYS A 47 18.42 34.07 14.30
C LYS A 47 18.26 33.17 13.08
N LEU A 48 17.03 32.71 12.80
CA LEU A 48 16.69 31.98 11.57
C LEU A 48 16.78 32.89 10.34
N GLY A 49 16.72 34.20 10.57
CA GLY A 49 17.22 35.26 9.70
C GLY A 49 16.27 35.62 8.56
N ASP A 50 16.34 36.89 8.15
CA ASP A 50 15.71 37.45 6.95
C ASP A 50 15.90 36.57 5.69
N ALA A 51 16.93 35.71 5.68
CA ALA A 51 17.19 34.69 4.67
C ALA A 51 16.04 33.71 4.43
N GLN A 52 15.09 33.52 5.36
CA GLN A 52 13.95 32.63 5.14
C GLN A 52 12.94 33.19 4.13
N PHE A 53 12.85 34.50 3.93
CA PHE A 53 11.87 35.13 3.02
C PHE A 53 12.50 36.04 1.97
N ILE A 54 13.83 36.03 1.85
CA ILE A 54 14.54 36.71 0.77
C ILE A 54 14.37 35.95 -0.54
N CYS A 55 13.81 36.64 -1.53
CA CYS A 55 13.71 36.25 -2.95
C CYS A 55 15.09 36.19 -3.60
N ARG A 56 15.19 35.56 -4.78
CA ARG A 56 16.45 35.44 -5.55
C ARG A 56 17.11 36.78 -5.90
N ASP A 57 16.34 37.87 -5.90
CA ASP A 57 16.75 39.25 -6.16
C ASP A 57 17.18 40.03 -4.90
N GLY A 58 17.19 39.39 -3.71
CA GLY A 58 17.57 40.03 -2.45
C GLY A 58 16.42 40.77 -1.75
N THR A 59 15.22 40.81 -2.33
CA THR A 59 14.06 41.47 -1.72
C THR A 59 13.35 40.56 -0.71
N PHE A 60 12.83 41.14 0.38
CA PHE A 60 11.95 40.41 1.31
C PHE A 60 10.52 40.45 0.77
N SER A 61 9.97 39.31 0.34
CA SER A 61 8.58 39.24 -0.12
C SER A 61 7.96 37.88 0.17
N TYR A 62 6.75 37.92 0.74
CA TYR A 62 5.93 36.72 0.96
C TYR A 62 5.56 36.01 -0.34
N ARG A 63 5.64 36.69 -1.50
CA ARG A 63 5.34 36.10 -2.81
C ARG A 63 6.38 35.07 -3.24
N CYS A 64 7.66 35.29 -2.93
CA CYS A 64 8.74 34.38 -3.31
C CYS A 64 9.10 33.36 -2.23
N ALA A 65 8.39 33.37 -1.10
CA ALA A 65 8.73 32.55 0.07
C ALA A 65 8.82 31.05 -0.27
N TYR A 66 8.09 30.62 -1.29
CA TYR A 66 8.04 29.23 -1.76
C TYR A 66 8.75 29.02 -3.12
N ASP A 67 9.49 29.99 -3.65
CA ASP A 67 10.19 29.84 -4.95
C ASP A 67 11.22 28.70 -4.90
N PHE A 68 11.82 28.47 -3.74
CA PHE A 68 12.77 27.38 -3.55
C PHE A 68 12.16 26.01 -3.88
N MET A 69 10.84 25.84 -3.78
CA MET A 69 10.14 24.58 -4.05
C MET A 69 10.23 24.13 -5.52
N ALA A 70 10.52 25.07 -6.44
CA ALA A 70 10.74 24.75 -7.85
C ALA A 70 12.16 24.27 -8.15
N ASN A 71 13.09 24.34 -7.19
CA ASN A 71 14.45 23.87 -7.36
C ASN A 71 14.51 22.34 -7.42
N GLU A 72 15.53 21.83 -8.10
CA GLU A 72 15.87 20.41 -8.15
C GLU A 72 16.13 19.85 -6.75
N ALA A 73 15.58 18.68 -6.47
CA ALA A 73 15.60 18.09 -5.15
C ALA A 73 16.99 17.59 -4.74
N GLY A 74 17.73 16.95 -5.66
CA GLY A 74 19.10 16.50 -5.41
C GLY A 74 19.21 15.34 -4.41
N PHE A 75 18.12 14.63 -4.10
CA PHE A 75 18.13 13.42 -3.29
C PHE A 75 17.21 12.33 -3.89
N ASP A 76 17.55 11.08 -3.64
CA ASP A 76 16.75 9.93 -4.05
C ASP A 76 15.70 9.57 -3.00
N ILE A 77 14.52 9.19 -3.46
CA ILE A 77 13.45 8.67 -2.60
C ILE A 77 13.43 7.15 -2.69
N SER A 78 13.49 6.48 -1.54
CA SER A 78 13.59 5.02 -1.52
C SER A 78 12.33 4.33 -2.06
N ASP A 79 11.13 4.71 -1.64
CA ASP A 79 9.85 4.15 -2.11
C ASP A 79 9.02 5.25 -2.75
N THR A 80 8.61 5.09 -4.01
CA THR A 80 7.79 6.08 -4.71
C THR A 80 6.60 5.41 -5.38
N LEU A 81 5.43 6.03 -5.24
CA LEU A 81 4.24 5.57 -5.94
C LEU A 81 4.22 6.06 -7.40
N LEU A 82 4.71 7.28 -7.62
CA LEU A 82 4.91 7.85 -8.95
C LEU A 82 6.40 7.80 -9.30
N THR A 83 6.73 7.85 -10.59
CA THR A 83 8.12 7.96 -11.03
C THR A 83 8.73 9.26 -10.52
N TYR A 84 9.91 9.16 -9.93
CA TYR A 84 10.64 10.28 -9.34
C TYR A 84 12.13 10.11 -9.66
N GLU A 85 12.75 11.18 -10.10
CA GLU A 85 14.19 11.29 -10.30
C GLU A 85 14.75 12.39 -9.38
N ASN A 86 16.03 12.31 -9.03
CA ASN A 86 16.66 13.31 -8.16
C ASN A 86 16.76 14.72 -8.78
N THR A 87 16.59 14.83 -10.11
CA THR A 87 16.48 16.10 -10.84
C THR A 87 15.08 16.72 -10.76
N ASP A 88 14.08 15.97 -10.25
CA ASP A 88 12.74 16.51 -10.10
C ASP A 88 12.68 17.59 -9.01
N SER A 89 11.68 18.46 -9.11
CA SER A 89 11.49 19.56 -8.16
C SER A 89 11.11 19.10 -6.75
N TYR A 90 11.40 19.92 -5.73
CA TYR A 90 10.89 19.68 -4.37
C TYR A 90 9.37 19.57 -4.29
N TRP A 91 8.62 20.27 -5.16
CA TRP A 91 7.16 20.10 -5.27
C TRP A 91 6.80 18.65 -5.58
N TRP A 92 7.50 18.03 -6.51
CA TRP A 92 7.26 16.65 -6.90
C TRP A 92 7.66 15.66 -5.80
N ALA A 93 8.73 15.94 -5.06
CA ALA A 93 9.11 15.17 -3.89
C ALA A 93 8.01 15.18 -2.81
N ILE A 94 7.46 16.36 -2.48
CA ILE A 94 6.37 16.47 -1.50
C ILE A 94 5.12 15.70 -1.95
N VAL A 95 4.75 15.79 -3.24
CA VAL A 95 3.61 15.04 -3.78
C VAL A 95 3.80 13.53 -3.58
N ASN A 96 5.01 13.01 -3.86
CA ASN A 96 5.34 11.61 -3.60
C ASN A 96 5.22 11.25 -2.10
N GLY A 97 5.69 12.13 -1.21
CA GLY A 97 5.54 11.96 0.24
C GLY A 97 4.07 11.89 0.68
N ILE A 98 3.23 12.79 0.17
CA ILE A 98 1.78 12.80 0.42
C ILE A 98 1.14 11.50 -0.06
N LEU A 99 1.47 11.06 -1.28
CA LEU A 99 0.93 9.83 -1.84
C LEU A 99 1.34 8.60 -1.03
N ASN A 100 2.58 8.56 -0.54
CA ASN A 100 3.04 7.50 0.35
C ASN A 100 2.31 7.52 1.71
N THR A 101 2.07 8.71 2.29
CA THR A 101 1.24 8.89 3.48
C THR A 101 -0.17 8.29 3.27
N PHE A 102 -0.82 8.62 2.15
CA PHE A 102 -2.12 8.05 1.81
C PHE A 102 -2.06 6.54 1.56
N ARG A 103 -1.04 6.06 0.84
CA ARG A 103 -0.85 4.64 0.51
C ARG A 103 -0.77 3.81 1.79
N VAL A 104 0.12 4.16 2.72
CA VAL A 104 0.27 3.40 3.96
C VAL A 104 -0.96 3.57 4.87
N GLY A 105 -1.49 4.79 4.98
CA GLY A 105 -2.64 5.08 5.85
C GLY A 105 -3.92 4.37 5.41
N LEU A 106 -4.27 4.42 4.12
CA LEU A 106 -5.48 3.76 3.61
C LEU A 106 -5.39 2.24 3.67
N LEU A 107 -4.22 1.67 3.34
CA LEU A 107 -4.00 0.23 3.46
C LEU A 107 -4.07 -0.21 4.92
N ALA A 108 -3.45 0.53 5.84
CA ALA A 108 -3.49 0.23 7.26
C ALA A 108 -4.91 0.38 7.82
N ILE A 109 -5.71 1.37 7.40
CA ILE A 109 -7.14 1.50 7.76
C ILE A 109 -7.93 0.25 7.33
N ALA A 110 -7.74 -0.21 6.09
CA ALA A 110 -8.41 -1.41 5.62
C ALA A 110 -8.00 -2.63 6.46
N ALA A 111 -6.69 -2.82 6.67
CA ALA A 111 -6.16 -3.95 7.42
C ALA A 111 -6.54 -3.93 8.90
N MET A 112 -6.48 -2.78 9.58
CA MET A 112 -6.84 -2.65 11.00
C MET A 112 -8.33 -2.89 11.24
N THR A 113 -9.18 -2.57 10.25
CA THR A 113 -10.62 -2.82 10.33
C THR A 113 -10.90 -4.32 10.29
N VAL A 114 -10.28 -5.03 9.34
CA VAL A 114 -10.41 -6.48 9.23
C VAL A 114 -9.85 -7.17 10.47
N LEU A 115 -8.61 -6.85 10.85
CA LEU A 115 -7.96 -7.47 12.01
C LEU A 115 -8.67 -7.13 13.33
N GLY A 116 -9.17 -5.91 13.48
CA GLY A 116 -9.90 -5.48 14.68
C GLY A 116 -11.27 -6.15 14.81
N VAL A 117 -12.01 -6.35 13.72
CA VAL A 117 -13.27 -7.12 13.72
C VAL A 117 -12.99 -8.59 14.04
N ILE A 118 -12.00 -9.21 13.40
CA ILE A 118 -11.60 -10.60 13.71
C ILE A 118 -11.25 -10.74 15.19
N THR A 119 -10.43 -9.83 15.71
CA THR A 119 -10.05 -9.82 17.13
C THR A 119 -11.26 -9.60 18.05
N ALA A 120 -12.19 -8.73 17.68
CA ALA A 120 -13.40 -8.50 18.47
C ALA A 120 -14.28 -9.76 18.56
N ILE A 121 -14.49 -10.44 17.43
CA ILE A 121 -15.23 -11.70 17.36
C ILE A 121 -14.50 -12.78 18.16
N ALA A 122 -13.18 -12.90 18.03
CA ALA A 122 -12.37 -13.83 18.79
C ALA A 122 -12.53 -13.62 20.31
N ARG A 123 -12.61 -12.37 20.77
CA ARG A 123 -12.85 -12.03 22.18
C ARG A 123 -14.26 -12.32 22.67
N LEU A 124 -15.26 -12.24 21.80
CA LEU A 124 -16.65 -12.63 22.10
C LEU A 124 -16.87 -14.14 22.00
N SER A 125 -15.91 -14.90 21.48
CA SER A 125 -16.01 -16.35 21.35
C SER A 125 -16.18 -17.02 22.71
N SER A 126 -17.02 -18.06 22.75
CA SER A 126 -17.16 -18.94 23.92
C SER A 126 -15.91 -19.81 24.14
N ASN A 127 -15.03 -19.93 23.14
CA ASN A 127 -13.79 -20.67 23.28
C ASN A 127 -12.79 -19.88 24.14
N TRP A 128 -12.47 -20.44 25.32
CA TRP A 128 -11.56 -19.85 26.29
C TRP A 128 -10.19 -19.51 25.70
N LEU A 129 -9.59 -20.40 24.91
CA LEU A 129 -8.24 -20.18 24.37
C LEU A 129 -8.24 -19.01 23.39
N VAL A 130 -9.21 -18.98 22.47
CA VAL A 130 -9.34 -17.93 21.45
C VAL A 130 -9.58 -16.57 22.11
N SER A 131 -10.50 -16.50 23.07
CA SER A 131 -10.81 -15.26 23.78
C SER A 131 -9.62 -14.76 24.63
N ARG A 132 -8.87 -15.66 25.26
CA ARG A 132 -7.68 -15.33 26.07
C ARG A 132 -6.49 -14.90 25.23
N LEU A 133 -6.22 -15.56 24.10
CA LEU A 133 -5.15 -15.16 23.19
C LEU A 133 -5.44 -13.78 22.57
N ALA A 134 -6.69 -13.54 22.18
CA ALA A 134 -7.09 -12.24 21.66
C ALA A 134 -7.03 -11.14 22.75
N LEU A 135 -7.38 -11.45 24.00
CA LEU A 135 -7.18 -10.54 25.14
C LEU A 135 -5.70 -10.20 25.34
N LEU A 136 -4.83 -11.21 25.35
CA LEU A 136 -3.38 -11.02 25.52
C LEU A 136 -2.81 -10.10 24.42
N TYR A 137 -3.18 -10.35 23.17
CA TYR A 137 -2.81 -9.49 22.04
C TYR A 137 -3.25 -8.03 22.28
N VAL A 138 -4.52 -7.80 22.62
CA VAL A 138 -5.06 -6.44 22.85
C VAL A 138 -4.36 -5.75 24.01
N GLU A 139 -4.12 -6.44 25.12
CA GLU A 139 -3.43 -5.89 26.29
C GLU A 139 -1.99 -5.50 25.96
N ILE A 140 -1.23 -6.36 25.26
CA ILE A 140 0.16 -6.03 24.88
C ILE A 140 0.20 -4.79 23.99
N VAL A 141 -0.65 -4.78 22.96
CA VAL A 141 -0.62 -3.76 21.93
C VAL A 141 -1.10 -2.40 22.46
N ARG A 142 -2.11 -2.38 23.32
CA ARG A 142 -2.63 -1.12 23.87
C ARG A 142 -1.72 -0.54 24.96
N ASN A 143 -0.96 -1.37 25.65
CA ASN A 143 -0.08 -0.95 26.73
C ASN A 143 1.38 -0.71 26.28
N THR A 144 1.67 -0.81 24.99
CA THR A 144 3.00 -0.50 24.44
C THR A 144 2.93 0.66 23.44
N PRO A 145 3.85 1.64 23.50
CA PRO A 145 3.88 2.72 22.53
C PRO A 145 4.02 2.21 21.09
N VAL A 146 3.19 2.73 20.18
CA VAL A 146 3.20 2.36 18.75
C VAL A 146 4.58 2.54 18.10
N LEU A 147 5.31 3.59 18.49
CA LEU A 147 6.67 3.83 18.01
C LEU A 147 7.62 2.68 18.37
N ILE A 148 7.53 2.15 19.60
CA ILE A 148 8.37 1.03 20.04
C ILE A 148 7.99 -0.24 19.30
N GLN A 149 6.69 -0.51 19.10
CA GLN A 149 6.24 -1.66 18.31
C GLN A 149 6.77 -1.61 16.88
N LEU A 150 6.70 -0.44 16.25
CA LEU A 150 7.19 -0.21 14.90
C LEU A 150 8.71 -0.41 14.80
N LEU A 151 9.47 0.13 15.76
CA LEU A 151 10.92 -0.08 15.83
C LEU A 151 11.27 -1.56 16.03
N LEU A 152 10.53 -2.26 16.90
CA LEU A 152 10.70 -3.69 17.11
C LEU A 152 10.44 -4.48 15.82
N ILE A 153 9.35 -4.17 15.10
CA ILE A 153 9.05 -4.82 13.82
C ILE A 153 10.18 -4.62 12.80
N TYR A 154 10.68 -3.40 12.66
CA TYR A 154 11.72 -3.13 11.69
C TYR A 154 13.08 -3.71 12.09
N PHE A 155 13.59 -3.37 13.28
CA PHE A 155 14.95 -3.73 13.69
C PHE A 155 15.08 -5.16 14.18
N VAL A 156 14.05 -5.74 14.81
CA VAL A 156 14.13 -7.09 15.37
C VAL A 156 13.60 -8.13 14.38
N PHE A 157 12.50 -7.86 13.69
CA PHE A 157 11.92 -8.86 12.77
C PHE A 157 12.44 -8.74 11.34
N LEU A 158 12.50 -7.53 10.76
CA LEU A 158 12.89 -7.40 9.34
C LEU A 158 14.40 -7.37 9.14
N GLN A 159 15.15 -6.64 9.96
CA GLN A 159 16.62 -6.60 9.86
C GLN A 159 17.30 -7.90 10.29
N ALA A 160 16.61 -8.76 11.06
CA ALA A 160 17.11 -10.10 11.39
C ALA A 160 16.91 -11.13 10.26
N LEU A 161 16.18 -10.79 9.20
CA LEU A 161 16.06 -11.64 8.01
C LEU A 161 17.41 -11.76 7.29
N PRO A 162 17.67 -12.86 6.57
CA PRO A 162 18.93 -13.04 5.86
C PRO A 162 19.10 -12.02 4.73
N ASN A 163 20.35 -11.90 4.28
CA ASN A 163 20.70 -11.11 3.11
C ASN A 163 20.02 -11.66 1.85
N VAL A 164 19.89 -10.80 0.84
CA VAL A 164 19.18 -11.11 -0.42
C VAL A 164 19.66 -12.37 -1.13
N GLY A 165 20.95 -12.72 -1.03
CA GLY A 165 21.51 -13.93 -1.64
C GLY A 165 21.04 -15.24 -0.98
N GLU A 166 20.58 -15.18 0.27
CA GLU A 166 20.09 -16.33 1.07
C GLU A 166 18.64 -16.10 1.51
N ALA A 167 17.87 -15.37 0.72
CA ALA A 167 16.50 -14.99 1.07
C ALA A 167 15.64 -16.23 1.39
N LEU A 168 14.85 -16.15 2.46
CA LEU A 168 13.98 -17.24 2.87
C LEU A 168 12.80 -17.35 1.91
N GLU A 169 12.52 -18.56 1.42
CA GLU A 169 11.33 -18.86 0.66
C GLU A 169 10.37 -19.73 1.48
N PRO A 170 9.48 -19.12 2.30
CA PRO A 170 8.49 -19.88 3.04
C PRO A 170 7.58 -20.65 2.09
N LEU A 171 7.45 -21.96 2.35
CA LEU A 171 6.49 -22.86 1.70
C LEU A 171 6.66 -23.02 0.17
N GLY A 172 7.76 -22.54 -0.43
CA GLY A 172 8.00 -22.65 -1.87
C GLY A 172 6.97 -21.91 -2.74
N LEU A 173 6.31 -20.89 -2.19
CA LEU A 173 5.22 -20.16 -2.85
C LEU A 173 5.72 -19.00 -3.74
N GLY A 174 7.03 -18.89 -3.98
CA GLY A 174 7.63 -17.75 -4.67
C GLY A 174 7.50 -16.45 -3.88
N ILE A 175 7.46 -16.51 -2.55
CA ILE A 175 7.53 -15.35 -1.65
C ILE A 175 8.93 -15.35 -1.06
N PHE A 176 9.66 -14.25 -1.20
CA PHE A 176 11.02 -14.15 -0.66
C PHE A 176 11.08 -13.13 0.47
N LEU A 177 11.64 -13.52 1.60
CA LEU A 177 11.89 -12.65 2.74
C LEU A 177 13.39 -12.38 2.87
N SER A 178 13.75 -11.11 2.91
CA SER A 178 15.13 -10.66 3.06
C SER A 178 15.20 -9.40 3.93
N ASN A 179 16.40 -9.02 4.34
CA ASN A 179 16.63 -7.74 5.01
C ASN A 179 16.27 -6.49 4.19
N ARG A 180 16.04 -6.63 2.87
CA ARG A 180 15.52 -5.54 2.01
C ARG A 180 13.99 -5.44 2.00
N GLY A 181 13.30 -6.39 2.61
CA GLY A 181 11.84 -6.48 2.63
C GLY A 181 11.32 -7.79 2.05
N ILE A 182 10.05 -7.77 1.65
CA ILE A 182 9.30 -8.95 1.22
C ILE A 182 8.99 -8.83 -0.26
N VAL A 183 9.38 -9.83 -1.05
CA VAL A 183 9.06 -9.88 -2.48
C VAL A 183 7.95 -10.88 -2.72
N LEU A 184 6.84 -10.41 -3.27
CA LEU A 184 5.63 -11.19 -3.51
C LEU A 184 5.40 -11.40 -5.00
N PRO A 185 4.83 -12.54 -5.44
CA PRO A 185 4.33 -12.68 -6.79
C PRO A 185 3.29 -11.60 -7.10
N TRP A 186 3.45 -10.88 -8.21
CA TRP A 186 2.58 -9.76 -8.54
C TRP A 186 1.98 -9.88 -9.94
N PRO A 187 0.65 -9.69 -10.10
CA PRO A 187 0.02 -9.72 -11.41
C PRO A 187 0.49 -8.53 -12.27
N ARG A 188 0.94 -8.82 -13.48
CA ARG A 188 1.21 -7.83 -14.53
C ARG A 188 0.14 -7.89 -15.60
N LEU A 189 -0.29 -6.71 -16.03
CA LEU A 189 -1.28 -6.53 -17.09
C LEU A 189 -0.57 -6.46 -18.44
N LEU A 190 -0.96 -7.30 -19.39
CA LEU A 190 -0.41 -7.34 -20.75
C LEU A 190 -1.30 -6.58 -21.74
N ALA A 191 -0.95 -6.61 -23.02
CA ALA A 191 -1.69 -5.92 -24.08
C ALA A 191 -3.17 -6.36 -24.16
N GLY A 192 -3.49 -7.60 -23.82
CA GLY A 192 -4.88 -8.11 -23.74
C GLY A 192 -5.66 -7.67 -22.49
N ALA A 193 -5.00 -7.08 -21.49
CA ALA A 193 -5.64 -6.68 -20.24
C ALA A 193 -6.81 -5.69 -20.40
N PRO A 194 -6.75 -4.65 -21.26
CA PRO A 194 -7.87 -3.72 -21.42
C PRO A 194 -9.15 -4.40 -21.93
N VAL A 195 -9.02 -5.35 -22.86
CA VAL A 195 -10.15 -6.15 -23.36
C VAL A 195 -10.75 -6.96 -22.22
N TRP A 196 -9.91 -7.67 -21.46
CA TRP A 196 -10.38 -8.44 -20.30
C TRP A 196 -11.03 -7.56 -19.22
N LEU A 197 -10.45 -6.39 -18.91
CA LEU A 197 -11.00 -5.44 -17.95
C LEU A 197 -12.37 -4.89 -18.39
N ALA A 198 -12.58 -4.68 -19.69
CA ALA A 198 -13.90 -4.31 -20.21
C ALA A 198 -14.94 -5.40 -19.91
N PHE A 199 -14.59 -6.68 -20.05
CA PHE A 199 -15.46 -7.80 -19.66
C PHE A 199 -15.70 -7.86 -18.15
N VAL A 200 -14.70 -7.56 -17.32
CA VAL A 200 -14.87 -7.47 -15.87
C VAL A 200 -15.86 -6.36 -15.49
N ILE A 201 -15.75 -5.19 -16.13
CA ILE A 201 -16.69 -4.08 -15.92
C ILE A 201 -18.11 -4.46 -16.39
N MET A 202 -18.24 -5.06 -17.57
CA MET A 202 -19.53 -5.56 -18.06
C MET A 202 -20.13 -6.60 -17.11
N ALA A 203 -19.31 -7.52 -16.58
CA ALA A 203 -19.73 -8.52 -15.60
C ALA A 203 -20.21 -7.86 -14.29
N ALA A 204 -19.52 -6.82 -13.81
CA ALA A 204 -19.93 -6.09 -12.61
C ALA A 204 -21.27 -5.36 -12.79
N VAL A 205 -21.47 -4.72 -13.96
CA VAL A 205 -22.75 -4.09 -14.31
C VAL A 205 -23.86 -5.13 -14.42
N GLN A 206 -23.60 -6.24 -15.11
CA GLN A 206 -24.54 -7.36 -15.23
C GLN A 206 -24.88 -7.98 -13.88
N PHE A 207 -23.89 -8.16 -13.00
CA PHE A 207 -24.08 -8.60 -11.62
C PHE A 207 -25.02 -7.67 -10.85
N GLN A 208 -24.79 -6.35 -10.93
CA GLN A 208 -25.61 -5.37 -10.22
C GLN A 208 -27.05 -5.34 -10.74
N LEU A 209 -27.24 -5.38 -12.06
CA LEU A 209 -28.58 -5.44 -12.66
C LEU A 209 -29.33 -6.72 -12.26
N LEU A 210 -28.64 -7.87 -12.28
CA LEU A 210 -29.22 -9.14 -11.89
C LEU A 210 -29.56 -9.17 -10.39
N TRP A 211 -28.70 -8.60 -9.56
CA TRP A 211 -28.94 -8.46 -8.11
C TRP A 211 -30.22 -7.66 -7.83
N LEU A 212 -30.39 -6.52 -8.51
CA LEU A 212 -31.58 -5.68 -8.40
C LEU A 212 -32.83 -6.39 -8.93
N TYR A 213 -32.72 -7.08 -10.08
CA TYR A 213 -33.83 -7.82 -10.68
C TYR A 213 -34.32 -8.97 -9.80
N LEU A 214 -33.39 -9.78 -9.26
CA LEU A 214 -33.72 -10.89 -8.36
C LEU A 214 -34.31 -10.38 -7.04
N GLY A 215 -33.83 -9.24 -6.54
CA GLY A 215 -34.42 -8.63 -5.35
C GLY A 215 -35.84 -8.14 -5.55
N TRP A 216 -36.09 -7.49 -6.67
CA TRP A 216 -37.43 -7.07 -7.05
C TRP A 216 -38.38 -8.27 -7.28
N GLN A 217 -37.88 -9.39 -7.82
CA GLN A 217 -38.68 -10.61 -7.92
C GLN A 217 -39.03 -11.21 -6.56
N GLU A 218 -38.08 -11.25 -5.62
CA GLU A 218 -38.30 -11.77 -4.28
C GLU A 218 -39.40 -10.98 -3.54
N GLU A 219 -39.41 -9.66 -3.69
CA GLU A 219 -40.47 -8.78 -3.15
C GLU A 219 -41.85 -9.08 -3.75
N ARG A 220 -41.94 -9.38 -5.05
CA ARG A 220 -43.21 -9.68 -5.73
C ARG A 220 -43.73 -11.09 -5.51
N THR A 221 -42.82 -12.05 -5.44
CA THR A 221 -43.17 -13.48 -5.38
C THR A 221 -43.23 -14.01 -3.95
N GLY A 222 -42.64 -13.30 -2.98
CA GLY A 222 -42.55 -13.70 -1.58
C GLY A 222 -41.72 -14.98 -1.34
N ARG A 223 -41.02 -15.49 -2.37
CA ARG A 223 -40.15 -16.66 -2.28
C ARG A 223 -38.71 -16.20 -2.13
N SER A 224 -38.02 -16.71 -1.12
CA SER A 224 -36.59 -16.44 -0.96
C SER A 224 -35.79 -17.08 -2.08
N ILE A 225 -35.05 -16.26 -2.83
CA ILE A 225 -34.13 -16.71 -3.87
C ILE A 225 -32.72 -16.46 -3.38
N ASN A 226 -31.87 -17.48 -3.39
CA ASN A 226 -30.46 -17.31 -3.08
C ASN A 226 -29.77 -16.53 -4.22
N ARG A 227 -29.72 -15.20 -4.09
CA ARG A 227 -29.22 -14.28 -5.13
C ARG A 227 -27.72 -14.46 -5.40
N ILE A 228 -26.94 -14.65 -4.33
CA ILE A 228 -25.46 -14.71 -4.36
C ILE A 228 -24.92 -15.73 -5.39
N PRO A 229 -25.28 -17.04 -5.34
CA PRO A 229 -24.71 -18.02 -6.26
C PRO A 229 -25.07 -17.75 -7.71
N ILE A 230 -26.28 -17.24 -7.98
CA ILE A 230 -26.74 -16.96 -9.35
C ILE A 230 -25.94 -15.79 -9.94
N CYS A 231 -25.84 -14.68 -9.20
CA CYS A 231 -25.07 -13.52 -9.63
C CYS A 231 -23.57 -13.84 -9.75
N LEU A 232 -23.02 -14.63 -8.83
CA LEU A 232 -21.62 -15.04 -8.88
C LEU A 232 -21.33 -15.95 -10.09
N ALA A 233 -22.22 -16.91 -10.38
CA ALA A 233 -22.07 -17.80 -11.53
C ALA A 233 -22.12 -17.02 -12.85
N SER A 234 -23.04 -16.07 -13.00
CA SER A 234 -23.11 -15.24 -14.22
C SER A 234 -21.88 -14.33 -14.36
N PHE A 235 -21.41 -13.74 -13.26
CA PHE A 235 -20.20 -12.92 -13.25
C PHE A 235 -18.98 -13.72 -13.71
N LEU A 236 -18.76 -14.90 -13.12
CA LEU A 236 -17.65 -15.77 -13.48
C LEU A 236 -17.71 -16.23 -14.94
N LEU A 237 -18.91 -16.50 -15.47
CA LEU A 237 -19.11 -16.86 -16.87
C LEU A 237 -18.63 -15.74 -17.82
N ILE A 238 -19.01 -14.48 -17.55
CA ILE A 238 -18.62 -13.35 -18.39
C ILE A 238 -17.12 -13.06 -18.28
N VAL A 239 -16.55 -13.13 -17.07
CA VAL A 239 -15.11 -12.89 -16.84
C VAL A 239 -14.26 -13.97 -17.52
N THR A 240 -14.68 -15.24 -17.47
CA THR A 240 -13.99 -16.34 -18.14
C THR A 240 -14.10 -16.25 -19.66
N LEU A 241 -15.27 -15.88 -20.19
CA LEU A 241 -15.44 -15.58 -21.62
C LEU A 241 -14.49 -14.44 -22.05
N GLY A 242 -14.44 -13.36 -21.27
CA GLY A 242 -13.54 -12.24 -21.52
C GLY A 242 -12.06 -12.65 -21.52
N TRP A 243 -11.67 -13.59 -20.66
CA TRP A 243 -10.30 -14.12 -20.62
C TRP A 243 -9.95 -14.89 -21.91
N VAL A 244 -10.88 -15.72 -22.40
CA VAL A 244 -10.70 -16.46 -23.65
C VAL A 244 -10.62 -15.49 -24.83
N VAL A 245 -11.52 -14.51 -24.90
CA VAL A 245 -11.51 -13.50 -25.97
C VAL A 245 -10.20 -12.69 -25.93
N ALA A 246 -9.80 -12.18 -24.75
CA ALA A 246 -8.58 -11.39 -24.61
C ALA A 246 -7.32 -12.18 -24.96
N SER A 247 -7.26 -13.48 -24.65
CA SER A 247 -6.10 -14.32 -24.99
C SER A 247 -6.00 -14.69 -26.48
N GLN A 248 -7.10 -14.63 -27.22
CA GLN A 248 -7.14 -14.91 -28.66
C GLN A 248 -6.98 -13.66 -29.53
N VAL A 249 -7.46 -12.51 -29.08
CA VAL A 249 -7.52 -11.27 -29.88
C VAL A 249 -6.18 -10.53 -29.93
N THR A 250 -5.32 -10.66 -28.91
CA THR A 250 -4.04 -9.96 -28.86
C THR A 250 -2.87 -10.91 -29.10
N HIS A 251 -2.24 -10.77 -30.26
CA HIS A 251 -0.94 -11.37 -30.57
C HIS A 251 0.13 -10.27 -30.55
N ASN A 252 0.24 -9.54 -29.45
CA ASN A 252 1.08 -8.36 -29.39
C ASN A 252 2.51 -8.67 -28.92
N GLU A 253 2.74 -9.84 -28.32
CA GLU A 253 4.05 -10.28 -27.87
C GLU A 253 4.78 -11.13 -28.93
N GLY A 254 6.09 -10.96 -29.00
CA GLY A 254 6.98 -11.71 -29.89
C GLY A 254 8.37 -11.88 -29.29
N ALA A 255 9.16 -12.72 -29.94
CA ALA A 255 10.57 -12.90 -29.62
C ALA A 255 11.40 -12.89 -30.91
N LEU A 256 12.48 -12.12 -30.94
CA LEU A 256 13.47 -12.20 -32.01
C LEU A 256 14.49 -13.27 -31.69
N VAL A 257 14.77 -14.10 -32.69
CA VAL A 257 15.80 -15.14 -32.66
C VAL A 257 16.59 -15.09 -33.96
N ARG A 258 17.88 -15.45 -33.93
CA ARG A 258 18.68 -15.56 -35.16
C ARG A 258 18.16 -16.72 -36.02
N ARG A 259 17.95 -16.49 -37.33
CA ARG A 259 17.38 -17.44 -38.29
C ARG A 259 18.18 -18.75 -38.42
N GLY A 260 19.49 -18.71 -38.15
CA GLY A 260 20.37 -19.89 -38.14
C GLY A 260 20.17 -20.86 -36.96
N SER A 261 19.35 -20.51 -35.97
CA SER A 261 19.18 -21.28 -34.71
C SER A 261 18.24 -22.49 -34.79
N ARG A 262 17.55 -22.71 -35.92
CA ARG A 262 16.49 -23.73 -36.09
C ARG A 262 15.28 -23.58 -35.15
N ILE A 263 15.08 -22.40 -34.58
CA ILE A 263 13.93 -22.09 -33.71
C ILE A 263 12.86 -21.41 -34.56
N GLU A 264 11.70 -22.05 -34.72
CA GLU A 264 10.57 -21.49 -35.47
C GLU A 264 9.38 -21.17 -34.54
N ALA A 265 9.30 -21.87 -33.41
CA ALA A 265 8.30 -21.66 -32.37
C ALA A 265 8.93 -21.67 -30.97
N VAL A 266 8.20 -21.12 -29.98
CA VAL A 266 8.60 -21.18 -28.57
C VAL A 266 8.75 -22.63 -28.07
N ALA A 267 8.05 -23.58 -28.68
CA ALA A 267 8.17 -25.01 -28.35
C ALA A 267 9.54 -25.61 -28.73
N ASP A 268 10.28 -24.99 -29.66
CA ASP A 268 11.56 -25.52 -30.13
C ASP A 268 12.72 -25.24 -29.15
N PHE A 269 12.54 -24.30 -28.21
CA PHE A 269 13.54 -24.01 -27.17
C PHE A 269 13.82 -25.24 -26.31
N GLU A 270 12.80 -26.04 -26.00
CA GLU A 270 12.98 -27.27 -25.22
C GLU A 270 13.92 -28.23 -25.93
N LYS A 271 13.66 -28.51 -27.22
CA LYS A 271 14.50 -29.41 -28.03
C LYS A 271 15.93 -28.88 -28.17
N LEU A 272 16.09 -27.57 -28.36
CA LEU A 272 17.39 -26.93 -28.46
C LEU A 272 18.20 -27.12 -27.17
N LEU A 273 17.62 -26.83 -26.02
CA LEU A 273 18.29 -26.91 -24.72
C LEU A 273 18.59 -28.35 -24.32
N LEU A 274 17.67 -29.28 -24.56
CA LEU A 274 17.89 -30.72 -24.36
C LEU A 274 19.05 -31.23 -25.22
N SER A 275 19.10 -30.85 -26.51
CA SER A 275 20.20 -31.23 -27.39
C SER A 275 21.56 -30.63 -26.97
N ARG A 276 21.54 -29.41 -26.40
CA ARG A 276 22.74 -28.72 -25.90
C ARG A 276 23.29 -29.38 -24.63
N ALA A 277 22.41 -29.75 -23.71
CA ALA A 277 22.75 -30.40 -22.45
C ALA A 277 22.92 -31.92 -22.56
N ARG A 278 22.59 -32.52 -23.72
CA ARG A 278 22.54 -33.98 -23.94
C ARG A 278 21.60 -34.68 -22.94
N LEU A 279 20.43 -34.10 -22.74
CA LEU A 279 19.38 -34.62 -21.85
C LEU A 279 18.16 -35.06 -22.66
N ASP A 280 17.40 -36.02 -22.13
CA ASP A 280 16.19 -36.54 -22.77
C ASP A 280 14.91 -35.88 -22.22
N HIS A 281 14.89 -35.49 -20.93
CA HIS A 281 13.71 -34.89 -20.29
C HIS A 281 14.03 -33.56 -19.59
N PRO A 282 13.10 -32.57 -19.63
CA PRO A 282 13.31 -31.28 -18.95
C PRO A 282 13.46 -31.37 -17.42
N ALA A 283 12.95 -32.44 -16.80
CA ALA A 283 13.10 -32.65 -15.36
C ALA A 283 14.57 -32.89 -14.97
N ASP A 284 15.41 -33.36 -15.89
CA ASP A 284 16.80 -33.71 -15.62
C ASP A 284 17.68 -32.47 -15.45
N PHE A 285 17.24 -31.29 -15.91
CA PHE A 285 17.93 -30.01 -15.65
C PHE A 285 18.10 -29.74 -14.15
N ALA A 286 17.20 -30.23 -13.29
CA ALA A 286 17.29 -30.05 -11.84
C ALA A 286 18.47 -30.81 -11.20
N ASN A 287 19.01 -31.82 -11.90
CA ASN A 287 20.08 -32.68 -11.41
C ASN A 287 21.47 -32.27 -11.91
N LEU A 288 21.55 -31.29 -12.82
CA LEU A 288 22.83 -30.81 -13.33
C LEU A 288 23.58 -29.98 -12.28
N PRO A 289 24.93 -30.08 -12.25
CA PRO A 289 25.74 -29.16 -11.47
C PRO A 289 25.58 -27.73 -12.02
N ALA A 290 25.79 -26.72 -11.17
CA ALA A 290 25.43 -25.33 -11.47
C ALA A 290 26.16 -24.75 -12.70
N ASP A 291 27.39 -25.20 -12.96
CA ASP A 291 28.21 -24.81 -14.10
C ASP A 291 27.70 -25.37 -15.44
N GLU A 292 27.29 -26.64 -15.47
CA GLU A 292 26.67 -27.25 -16.64
C GLU A 292 25.27 -26.68 -16.90
N LEU A 293 24.52 -26.37 -15.83
CA LEU A 293 23.22 -25.71 -15.93
C LEU A 293 23.34 -24.31 -16.54
N ASP A 294 24.34 -23.54 -16.12
CA ASP A 294 24.62 -22.20 -16.66
C ASP A 294 25.05 -22.26 -18.13
N ALA A 295 25.87 -23.26 -18.52
CA ALA A 295 26.27 -23.45 -19.91
C ALA A 295 25.13 -23.93 -20.83
N ALA A 296 24.18 -24.68 -20.27
CA ALA A 296 22.99 -25.13 -20.98
C ALA A 296 21.91 -24.05 -21.06
N ALA A 297 21.94 -23.03 -20.21
CA ALA A 297 20.88 -22.03 -20.07
C ALA A 297 20.68 -21.19 -21.34
N LEU A 298 19.43 -20.82 -21.59
CA LEU A 298 19.08 -19.88 -22.66
C LEU A 298 19.44 -18.44 -22.25
N HIS A 299 20.30 -17.75 -23.00
CA HIS A 299 20.62 -16.34 -22.76
C HIS A 299 19.58 -15.41 -23.39
N ILE A 300 18.91 -14.61 -22.57
CA ILE A 300 17.79 -13.75 -22.97
C ILE A 300 18.11 -12.29 -22.69
N CYS A 301 18.01 -11.44 -23.71
CA CYS A 301 18.09 -10.00 -23.58
C CYS A 301 16.69 -9.43 -23.31
N VAL A 302 16.50 -8.61 -22.30
CA VAL A 302 15.19 -7.95 -22.05
C VAL A 302 15.38 -6.50 -21.63
N VAL A 303 14.35 -5.69 -21.85
CA VAL A 303 14.25 -4.37 -21.21
C VAL A 303 13.81 -4.57 -19.77
N ARG A 304 14.53 -3.95 -18.83
CA ARG A 304 14.31 -4.09 -17.38
C ARG A 304 12.86 -3.79 -17.02
N GLY A 305 12.17 -4.75 -16.39
CA GLY A 305 10.82 -4.53 -15.88
C GLY A 305 9.72 -4.58 -16.95
N SER A 306 10.06 -4.95 -18.19
CA SER A 306 9.07 -5.11 -19.26
C SER A 306 8.04 -6.21 -18.97
N ASN A 307 6.83 -6.07 -19.52
CA ASN A 307 5.81 -7.12 -19.44
C ASN A 307 6.23 -8.38 -20.21
N SER A 308 6.98 -8.21 -21.30
CA SER A 308 7.54 -9.29 -22.11
C SER A 308 8.52 -10.15 -21.32
N GLU A 309 9.36 -9.55 -20.45
CA GLU A 309 10.20 -10.30 -19.50
C GLU A 309 9.34 -11.24 -18.67
N ALA A 310 8.32 -10.73 -17.99
CA ALA A 310 7.46 -11.53 -17.12
C ALA A 310 6.69 -12.63 -17.89
N ASN A 311 6.19 -12.32 -19.08
CA ASN A 311 5.46 -13.29 -19.90
C ASN A 311 6.37 -14.45 -20.36
N PHE A 312 7.52 -14.11 -20.94
CA PHE A 312 8.43 -15.09 -21.53
C PHE A 312 9.07 -15.98 -20.45
N THR A 313 9.53 -15.37 -19.36
CA THR A 313 10.13 -16.10 -18.22
C THR A 313 9.15 -17.06 -17.55
N ASN A 314 7.87 -16.69 -17.43
CA ASN A 314 6.85 -17.57 -16.89
C ASN A 314 6.62 -18.81 -17.75
N LYS A 315 6.72 -18.68 -19.08
CA LYS A 315 6.60 -19.83 -19.98
C LYS A 315 7.76 -20.79 -19.83
N LEU A 316 8.99 -20.27 -19.87
CA LEU A 316 10.18 -21.07 -19.65
C LEU A 316 10.15 -21.76 -18.30
N ARG A 317 9.71 -21.06 -17.23
CA ARG A 317 9.53 -21.65 -15.90
C ARG A 317 8.53 -22.80 -15.92
N ARG A 318 7.36 -22.62 -16.55
CA ARG A 318 6.33 -23.67 -16.63
C ARG A 318 6.80 -24.91 -17.38
N GLN A 319 7.75 -24.75 -18.31
CA GLN A 319 8.37 -25.84 -19.05
C GLN A 319 9.63 -26.41 -18.37
N GLY A 320 10.05 -25.85 -17.22
CA GLY A 320 11.27 -26.28 -16.52
C GLY A 320 12.58 -25.95 -17.25
N LEU A 321 12.57 -24.98 -18.17
CA LEU A 321 13.73 -24.66 -18.99
C LEU A 321 14.68 -23.68 -18.28
N PRO A 322 16.00 -23.98 -18.22
CA PRO A 322 16.98 -23.07 -17.63
C PRO A 322 17.23 -21.87 -18.55
N TYR A 323 17.36 -20.69 -17.94
CA TYR A 323 17.63 -19.46 -18.68
C TYR A 323 18.39 -18.44 -17.82
N GLN A 324 19.14 -17.56 -18.48
CA GLN A 324 19.81 -16.40 -17.90
C GLN A 324 19.31 -15.12 -18.57
N ILE A 325 19.19 -14.03 -17.80
CA ILE A 325 18.65 -12.77 -18.30
C ILE A 325 19.68 -11.66 -18.21
N SER A 326 19.94 -11.01 -19.34
CA SER A 326 20.65 -9.74 -19.43
C SER A 326 19.63 -8.61 -19.56
N ARG A 327 19.58 -7.71 -18.57
CA ARG A 327 18.60 -6.62 -18.52
C ARG A 327 19.21 -5.30 -18.95
N TYR A 328 18.57 -4.61 -19.88
CA TYR A 328 19.02 -3.34 -20.43
C TYR A 328 18.04 -2.20 -20.11
N SER A 329 18.54 -0.97 -20.14
CA SER A 329 17.76 0.24 -19.84
C SER A 329 16.85 0.67 -20.99
N SER A 330 17.19 0.34 -22.24
CA SER A 330 16.44 0.74 -23.44
C SER A 330 16.32 -0.41 -24.45
N PRO A 331 15.27 -0.39 -25.29
CA PRO A 331 15.09 -1.38 -26.36
C PRO A 331 16.27 -1.46 -27.34
N GLU A 332 16.84 -0.31 -27.72
CA GLU A 332 17.99 -0.19 -28.62
C GLU A 332 19.23 -0.92 -28.08
N LYS A 333 19.51 -0.81 -26.77
CA LYS A 333 20.64 -1.49 -26.13
C LYS A 333 20.43 -3.01 -26.11
N ALA A 334 19.20 -3.45 -25.82
CA ALA A 334 18.85 -4.87 -25.85
C ALA A 334 18.97 -5.46 -27.26
N MET A 335 18.56 -4.71 -28.29
CA MET A 335 18.74 -5.11 -29.69
C MET A 335 20.21 -5.19 -30.08
N SER A 336 21.00 -4.18 -29.70
CA SER A 336 22.43 -4.13 -30.02
C SER A 336 23.20 -5.30 -29.38
N ALA A 337 22.83 -5.69 -28.16
CA ALA A 337 23.37 -6.87 -27.49
C ALA A 337 22.99 -8.20 -28.19
N LEU A 338 21.74 -8.31 -28.69
CA LEU A 338 21.32 -9.46 -29.50
C LEU A 338 22.15 -9.59 -30.80
N ILE A 339 22.43 -8.46 -31.46
CA ILE A 339 23.25 -8.42 -32.68
C ILE A 339 24.70 -8.80 -32.37
N ALA A 340 25.25 -8.28 -31.27
CA ALA A 340 26.60 -8.60 -30.79
C ALA A 340 26.77 -10.09 -30.42
N GLY A 341 25.67 -10.81 -30.17
CA GLY A 341 25.69 -12.22 -29.79
C GLY A 341 25.75 -12.47 -28.28
N ASP A 342 25.52 -11.44 -27.46
CA ASP A 342 25.48 -11.56 -26.00
C ASP A 342 24.25 -12.34 -25.51
N CYS A 343 23.22 -12.43 -26.36
CA CYS A 343 21.98 -13.15 -26.10
C CYS A 343 21.52 -13.92 -27.33
N GLU A 344 20.72 -14.96 -27.12
CA GLU A 344 20.13 -15.78 -28.18
C GLU A 344 18.72 -15.29 -28.56
N VAL A 345 18.00 -14.73 -27.59
CA VAL A 345 16.58 -14.36 -27.72
C VAL A 345 16.31 -12.99 -27.14
N TYR A 346 15.49 -12.20 -27.83
CA TYR A 346 14.95 -10.94 -27.34
C TYR A 346 13.42 -10.91 -27.39
N PRO A 347 12.72 -11.17 -26.26
CA PRO A 347 11.27 -11.01 -26.17
C PRO A 347 10.90 -9.53 -25.93
N ALA A 348 10.03 -9.00 -26.77
CA ALA A 348 9.45 -7.66 -26.60
C ALA A 348 8.10 -7.56 -27.35
N PRO A 349 7.32 -6.47 -27.18
CA PRO A 349 6.12 -6.25 -27.96
C PRO A 349 6.48 -6.19 -29.46
N ARG A 350 5.68 -6.82 -30.32
CA ARG A 350 5.95 -6.90 -31.77
C ARG A 350 6.14 -5.54 -32.41
N ALA A 351 5.39 -4.54 -31.98
CA ALA A 351 5.55 -3.17 -32.46
C ALA A 351 6.97 -2.62 -32.19
N VAL A 352 7.52 -2.89 -31.01
CA VAL A 352 8.89 -2.50 -30.62
C VAL A 352 9.91 -3.28 -31.44
N LEU A 353 9.75 -4.61 -31.54
CA LEU A 353 10.66 -5.46 -32.31
C LEU A 353 10.70 -5.08 -33.79
N LEU A 354 9.54 -4.82 -34.39
CA LEU A 354 9.44 -4.39 -35.80
C LEU A 354 10.01 -2.98 -36.00
N GLY A 355 9.83 -2.08 -35.05
CA GLY A 355 10.43 -0.74 -35.07
C GLY A 355 11.95 -0.83 -35.12
N GLU A 356 12.55 -1.51 -34.14
CA GLU A 356 14.01 -1.67 -34.05
C GLU A 356 14.62 -2.43 -35.24
N LEU A 357 13.86 -3.35 -35.84
CA LEU A 357 14.32 -4.16 -36.97
C LEU A 357 14.22 -3.42 -38.31
N ASN A 358 13.26 -2.51 -38.48
CA ASN A 358 13.08 -1.76 -39.73
C ASN A 358 14.20 -0.75 -39.97
N ASP A 359 14.79 -0.22 -38.90
CA ASP A 359 15.85 0.78 -38.96
C ASP A 359 17.25 0.16 -39.16
N ARG A 360 17.35 -1.17 -39.32
CA ARG A 360 18.62 -1.89 -39.33
C ARG A 360 18.84 -2.81 -40.55
N PRO A 361 20.09 -2.88 -41.09
CA PRO A 361 20.41 -3.71 -42.24
C PRO A 361 20.40 -5.22 -41.93
N GLU A 362 20.64 -5.63 -40.68
CA GLU A 362 20.70 -7.03 -40.26
C GLU A 362 19.31 -7.71 -40.17
N ARG A 363 18.23 -7.04 -40.61
CA ARG A 363 16.84 -7.51 -40.53
C ARG A 363 16.62 -8.93 -41.02
N THR A 364 17.35 -9.36 -42.07
CA THR A 364 17.18 -10.68 -42.68
C THR A 364 17.80 -11.83 -41.87
N GLU A 365 18.65 -11.51 -40.89
CA GLU A 365 19.29 -12.47 -40.00
C GLU A 365 18.39 -12.92 -38.85
N PHE A 366 17.33 -12.18 -38.55
CA PHE A 366 16.43 -12.43 -37.43
C PHE A 366 15.06 -12.92 -37.89
N LEU A 367 14.49 -13.84 -37.11
CA LEU A 367 13.13 -14.34 -37.24
C LEU A 367 12.31 -13.83 -36.05
N LEU A 368 11.16 -13.24 -36.35
CA LEU A 368 10.17 -12.86 -35.33
C LEU A 368 9.22 -14.02 -35.08
N ILE A 369 9.30 -14.59 -33.88
CA ILE A 369 8.46 -15.70 -33.47
C ILE A 369 7.30 -15.18 -32.61
N PRO A 370 6.05 -15.60 -32.87
CA PRO A 370 4.92 -15.21 -32.05
C PRO A 370 5.00 -15.82 -30.65
N VAL A 371 4.83 -15.02 -29.61
CA VAL A 371 4.74 -15.49 -28.23
C VAL A 371 3.29 -15.33 -27.76
N SER A 372 2.60 -16.42 -27.41
CA SER A 372 1.25 -16.31 -26.85
C SER A 372 1.24 -15.50 -25.55
N GLU A 373 0.17 -14.75 -25.30
CA GLU A 373 0.04 -13.94 -24.11
C GLU A 373 -1.30 -14.20 -23.44
N THR A 374 -1.34 -13.99 -22.12
CA THR A 374 -2.58 -13.96 -21.35
C THR A 374 -2.81 -12.54 -20.86
N PRO A 375 -4.07 -12.08 -20.71
CA PRO A 375 -4.35 -10.69 -20.32
C PRO A 375 -3.68 -10.32 -18.98
N VAL A 376 -3.55 -11.29 -18.08
CA VAL A 376 -2.79 -11.15 -16.83
C VAL A 376 -1.73 -12.26 -16.77
N THR A 377 -0.50 -11.90 -16.42
CA THR A 377 0.57 -12.87 -16.10
C THR A 377 1.08 -12.62 -14.69
N LEU A 378 1.48 -13.67 -13.98
CA LEU A 378 1.98 -13.53 -12.61
C LEU A 378 3.50 -13.34 -12.64
N SER A 379 4.01 -12.14 -12.37
CA SER A 379 5.45 -11.96 -12.21
C SER A 379 5.90 -12.62 -10.90
N VAL A 380 6.47 -13.82 -11.00
CA VAL A 380 6.98 -14.56 -9.83
C VAL A 380 8.43 -14.13 -9.61
N PRO A 381 8.79 -13.68 -8.40
CA PRO A 381 10.14 -13.27 -8.09
C PRO A 381 11.15 -14.43 -8.19
N ARG A 382 12.41 -14.08 -8.40
CA ARG A 382 13.53 -15.01 -8.36
C ARG A 382 14.74 -14.39 -7.68
N PRO A 383 15.45 -15.16 -6.83
CA PRO A 383 16.73 -14.72 -6.31
C PRO A 383 17.78 -14.81 -7.41
N GLU A 384 18.56 -13.74 -7.54
CA GLU A 384 19.82 -13.66 -8.27
C GLU A 384 20.93 -13.34 -7.25
N LYS A 385 22.20 -13.50 -7.62
CA LYS A 385 23.35 -13.45 -6.68
C LYS A 385 23.31 -12.30 -5.63
N PHE A 386 22.84 -11.11 -6.00
CA PHE A 386 22.76 -9.95 -5.09
C PHE A 386 21.40 -9.22 -5.08
N ASN A 387 20.40 -9.75 -5.78
CA ASN A 387 19.11 -9.09 -5.93
C ASN A 387 17.98 -10.10 -6.12
N ILE A 388 16.76 -9.74 -5.74
CA ILE A 388 15.56 -10.50 -6.13
C ILE A 388 14.88 -9.72 -7.25
N VAL A 389 14.62 -10.38 -8.37
CA VAL A 389 14.03 -9.74 -9.54
C VAL A 389 12.66 -10.34 -9.86
N GLY A 390 11.74 -9.49 -10.34
CA GLY A 390 10.35 -9.84 -10.55
C GLY A 390 9.50 -9.67 -9.29
N GLY A 391 8.20 -9.85 -9.43
CA GLY A 391 7.25 -9.63 -8.34
C GLY A 391 7.11 -8.17 -7.92
N LEU A 392 6.43 -7.98 -6.80
CA LEU A 392 6.31 -6.72 -6.07
C LEU A 392 7.23 -6.78 -4.86
N LEU A 393 8.22 -5.89 -4.82
CA LEU A 393 9.04 -5.67 -3.62
C LEU A 393 8.29 -4.73 -2.67
N LEU A 394 7.81 -5.27 -1.56
CA LEU A 394 7.39 -4.49 -0.41
C LEU A 394 8.62 -4.19 0.43
N LYS A 395 9.06 -2.92 0.39
CA LYS A 395 10.21 -2.46 1.15
C LYS A 395 10.00 -2.64 2.64
N GLY A 396 11.10 -2.91 3.36
CA GLY A 396 11.06 -3.17 4.80
C GLY A 396 10.49 -2.00 5.60
N GLU A 397 10.80 -0.77 5.22
CA GLU A 397 10.34 0.46 5.86
C GLU A 397 8.81 0.61 5.74
N PHE A 398 8.27 0.38 4.54
CA PHE A 398 6.83 0.39 4.27
C PHE A 398 6.13 -0.70 5.08
N PHE A 399 6.63 -1.93 5.01
CA PHE A 399 6.00 -3.07 5.68
C PHE A 399 6.00 -2.92 7.20
N ALA A 400 7.08 -2.41 7.80
CA ALA A 400 7.15 -2.17 9.24
C ALA A 400 6.14 -1.11 9.69
N LEU A 401 6.03 0.02 8.98
CA LEU A 401 5.05 1.06 9.29
C LEU A 401 3.62 0.54 9.11
N PHE A 402 3.34 -0.11 7.99
CA PHE A 402 2.03 -0.71 7.70
C PHE A 402 1.61 -1.71 8.78
N LEU A 403 2.47 -2.67 9.11
CA LEU A 403 2.17 -3.72 10.08
C LEU A 403 2.07 -3.16 11.49
N GLY A 404 2.97 -2.26 11.89
CA GLY A 404 2.95 -1.61 13.21
C GLY A 404 1.67 -0.82 13.46
N LEU A 405 1.27 0.05 12.51
CA LEU A 405 0.01 0.79 12.61
C LEU A 405 -1.20 -0.13 12.58
N THR A 406 -1.21 -1.14 11.69
CA THR A 406 -2.31 -2.10 11.57
C THR A 406 -2.55 -2.85 12.88
N VAL A 407 -1.47 -3.42 13.44
CA VAL A 407 -1.52 -4.17 14.69
C VAL A 407 -1.95 -3.28 15.84
N PHE A 408 -1.38 -2.08 15.96
CA PHE A 408 -1.71 -1.13 17.02
C PHE A 408 -3.19 -0.74 17.04
N TYR A 409 -3.67 -0.23 15.91
CA TYR A 409 -5.02 0.29 15.79
C TYR A 409 -6.08 -0.83 15.78
N ALA A 410 -5.76 -2.02 15.29
CA ALA A 410 -6.68 -3.17 15.36
C ALA A 410 -6.99 -3.57 16.81
N GLY A 411 -6.00 -3.51 17.71
CA GLY A 411 -6.20 -3.79 19.14
C GLY A 411 -7.21 -2.84 19.78
N GLY A 412 -7.03 -1.53 19.57
CA GLY A 412 -7.97 -0.50 20.03
C GLY A 412 -9.36 -0.63 19.39
N PHE A 413 -9.42 -0.84 18.08
CA PHE A 413 -10.68 -1.01 17.35
C PHE A 413 -11.46 -2.25 17.79
N SER A 414 -10.77 -3.33 18.17
CA SER A 414 -11.43 -4.54 18.67
C SER A 414 -12.25 -4.29 19.94
N GLU A 415 -11.81 -3.38 20.82
CA GLU A 415 -12.57 -2.99 22.01
C GLU A 415 -13.80 -2.17 21.65
N VAL A 416 -13.66 -1.27 20.67
CA VAL A 416 -14.78 -0.47 20.17
C VAL A 416 -15.86 -1.39 19.60
N VAL A 417 -15.50 -2.34 18.74
CA VAL A 417 -16.43 -3.30 18.14
C VAL A 417 -17.08 -4.18 19.23
N ARG A 418 -16.28 -4.70 20.16
CA ARG A 418 -16.79 -5.52 21.27
C ARG A 418 -17.76 -4.74 22.16
N ALA A 419 -17.39 -3.51 22.55
CA ALA A 419 -18.23 -2.64 23.38
C ALA A 419 -19.53 -2.26 22.65
N GLY A 420 -19.46 -2.01 21.35
CA GLY A 420 -20.63 -1.76 20.52
C GLY A 420 -21.61 -2.95 20.52
N ILE A 421 -21.12 -4.17 20.32
CA ILE A 421 -21.96 -5.39 20.34
C ILE A 421 -22.58 -5.60 21.73
N LEU A 422 -21.80 -5.43 22.80
CA LEU A 422 -22.27 -5.61 24.18
C LEU A 422 -23.19 -4.48 24.68
N SER A 423 -23.20 -3.33 24.01
CA SER A 423 -24.09 -2.21 24.36
C SER A 423 -25.56 -2.49 24.02
N VAL A 424 -25.83 -3.44 23.13
CA VAL A 424 -27.21 -3.81 22.74
C VAL A 424 -27.86 -4.60 23.87
N SER A 425 -29.03 -4.13 24.33
CA SER A 425 -29.72 -4.74 25.47
C SER A 425 -30.05 -6.22 25.22
N LEU A 426 -29.93 -7.04 26.28
CA LEU A 426 -30.30 -8.47 26.22
C LEU A 426 -31.78 -8.67 25.87
N GLY A 427 -32.67 -7.77 26.30
CA GLY A 427 -34.10 -7.85 25.98
C GLY A 427 -34.40 -7.84 24.48
N GLN A 428 -33.62 -7.11 23.68
CA GLN A 428 -33.74 -7.14 22.21
C GLN A 428 -33.34 -8.50 21.64
N SER A 429 -32.32 -9.12 22.22
CA SER A 429 -31.89 -10.47 21.84
C SER A 429 -32.90 -11.54 22.23
N ASP A 430 -33.51 -11.42 23.40
CA ASP A 430 -34.51 -12.37 23.89
C ASP A 430 -35.83 -12.22 23.13
N ALA A 431 -36.24 -10.99 22.78
CA ALA A 431 -37.38 -10.74 21.90
C ALA A 431 -37.18 -11.34 20.50
N ALA A 432 -35.98 -11.20 19.92
CA ALA A 432 -35.63 -11.80 18.64
C ALA A 432 -35.75 -13.34 18.66
N ARG A 433 -35.28 -13.98 19.74
CA ARG A 433 -35.42 -15.43 19.94
C ARG A 433 -36.88 -15.84 20.14
N ALA A 434 -37.67 -15.04 20.86
CA ALA A 434 -39.10 -15.29 21.05
C ALA A 434 -39.89 -15.24 19.73
N LEU A 435 -39.43 -14.42 18.77
CA LEU A 435 -39.96 -14.37 17.39
C LEU A 435 -39.46 -15.51 16.50
N GLY A 436 -38.66 -16.45 17.01
CA GLY A 436 -38.13 -17.59 16.27
C GLY A 436 -36.96 -17.25 15.34
N LEU A 437 -36.32 -16.09 15.49
CA LEU A 437 -35.15 -15.73 14.69
C LEU A 437 -33.96 -16.63 15.07
N THR A 438 -33.26 -17.13 14.05
CA THR A 438 -31.99 -17.86 14.24
C THR A 438 -30.90 -16.92 14.79
N GLU A 439 -29.85 -17.47 15.40
CA GLU A 439 -28.74 -16.66 15.94
C GLU A 439 -28.06 -15.78 14.86
N SER A 440 -27.97 -16.27 13.62
CA SER A 440 -27.46 -15.47 12.49
C SER A 440 -28.39 -14.29 12.17
N GLN A 441 -29.70 -14.53 12.11
CA GLN A 441 -30.69 -13.48 11.88
C GLN A 441 -30.72 -12.47 13.05
N ARG A 442 -30.63 -12.92 14.30
CA ARG A 442 -30.53 -12.05 15.49
C ARG A 442 -29.35 -11.11 15.37
N ILE A 443 -28.16 -11.63 15.02
CA ILE A 443 -26.96 -10.82 14.87
C ILE A 443 -27.12 -9.83 13.71
N GLN A 444 -27.57 -10.27 12.55
CA GLN A 444 -27.64 -9.43 11.34
C GLN A 444 -28.75 -8.38 11.39
N LEU A 445 -29.93 -8.74 11.89
CA LEU A 445 -31.14 -7.90 11.81
C LEU A 445 -31.38 -7.04 13.06
N VAL A 446 -30.88 -7.45 14.23
CA VAL A 446 -31.17 -6.77 15.50
C VAL A 446 -29.90 -6.18 16.12
N VAL A 447 -28.88 -7.00 16.36
CA VAL A 447 -27.69 -6.57 17.12
C VAL A 447 -26.76 -5.69 16.28
N LEU A 448 -26.40 -6.12 15.07
CA LEU A 448 -25.41 -5.44 14.23
C LEU A 448 -25.84 -4.00 13.85
N PRO A 449 -27.09 -3.73 13.41
CA PRO A 449 -27.51 -2.36 13.09
C PRO A 449 -27.40 -1.42 14.29
N GLN A 450 -27.81 -1.87 15.48
CA GLN A 450 -27.73 -1.09 16.71
C GLN A 450 -26.29 -0.88 17.18
N ALA A 451 -25.48 -1.95 17.13
CA ALA A 451 -24.06 -1.90 17.51
C ALA A 451 -23.27 -0.95 16.60
N LEU A 452 -23.54 -0.94 15.29
CA LEU A 452 -22.87 -0.06 14.33
C LEU A 452 -23.03 1.42 14.68
N ARG A 453 -24.19 1.84 15.22
CA ARG A 453 -24.42 3.23 15.66
C ARG A 453 -23.48 3.65 16.80
N VAL A 454 -23.07 2.70 17.63
CA VAL A 454 -22.14 2.92 18.74
C VAL A 454 -20.67 2.82 18.27
N ILE A 455 -20.41 1.95 17.28
CA ILE A 455 -19.05 1.68 16.75
C ILE A 455 -18.56 2.79 15.81
N ILE A 456 -19.42 3.33 14.94
CA ILE A 456 -19.02 4.25 13.87
C ILE A 456 -18.32 5.52 14.40
N PRO A 457 -18.85 6.27 15.39
CA PRO A 457 -18.21 7.49 15.85
C PRO A 457 -16.76 7.31 16.36
N PRO A 458 -16.45 6.39 17.29
CA PRO A 458 -15.08 6.15 17.72
C PRO A 458 -14.19 5.52 16.62
N MET A 459 -14.75 4.76 15.69
CA MET A 459 -14.02 4.24 14.53
C MET A 459 -13.48 5.37 13.64
N ILE A 460 -14.28 6.41 13.41
CA ILE A 460 -13.87 7.60 12.65
C ILE A 460 -12.68 8.28 13.32
N SER A 461 -12.71 8.44 14.64
CA SER A 461 -11.58 8.98 15.40
C SER A 461 -10.33 8.12 15.28
N ALA A 462 -10.47 6.79 15.32
CA ALA A 462 -9.34 5.87 15.16
C ALA A 462 -8.69 5.99 13.78
N TYR A 463 -9.48 6.10 12.70
CA TYR A 463 -8.95 6.31 11.35
C TYR A 463 -8.22 7.66 11.21
N LEU A 464 -8.76 8.72 11.80
CA LEU A 464 -8.11 10.04 11.80
C LEU A 464 -6.78 10.03 12.55
N SER A 465 -6.70 9.33 13.68
CA SER A 465 -5.44 9.18 14.42
C SER A 465 -4.44 8.35 13.64
N LEU A 466 -4.86 7.25 13.01
CA LEU A 466 -3.99 6.42 12.18
C LEU A 466 -3.37 7.22 11.03
N MET A 467 -4.16 8.05 10.33
CA MET A 467 -3.65 8.93 9.26
C MET A 467 -2.64 9.98 9.73
N LYS A 468 -2.65 10.37 11.01
CA LYS A 468 -1.65 11.27 11.59
C LYS A 468 -0.40 10.51 12.04
N ASP A 469 -0.60 9.32 12.59
CA ASP A 469 0.46 8.44 13.08
C ASP A 469 1.28 7.80 11.96
N THR A 470 0.88 7.93 10.69
CA THR A 470 1.77 7.64 9.55
C THR A 470 3.08 8.42 9.61
N SER A 471 3.08 9.60 10.25
CA SER A 471 4.29 10.40 10.50
C SER A 471 5.33 9.68 11.37
N LEU A 472 4.93 8.65 12.14
CA LEU A 472 5.87 7.78 12.87
C LEU A 472 6.76 6.96 11.93
N GLY A 473 6.47 6.95 10.63
CA GLY A 473 7.35 6.43 9.58
C GLY A 473 8.77 6.98 9.63
N VAL A 474 8.96 8.18 10.20
CA VAL A 474 10.28 8.76 10.51
C VAL A 474 11.23 7.81 11.22
N ALA A 475 10.69 6.96 12.10
CA ALA A 475 11.48 6.05 12.91
C ALA A 475 12.12 4.90 12.12
N VAL A 476 11.56 4.59 10.94
CA VAL A 476 12.03 3.51 10.06
C VAL A 476 12.47 4.03 8.70
N ALA A 477 12.66 5.34 8.56
CA ALA A 477 13.07 5.98 7.32
C ALA A 477 12.10 5.75 6.14
N PHE A 478 10.81 5.52 6.39
CA PHE A 478 9.82 5.41 5.32
C PHE A 478 9.52 6.79 4.70
N PRO A 479 9.72 7.00 3.38
CA PRO A 479 9.63 8.31 2.76
C PRO A 479 8.18 8.78 2.56
N GLU A 480 7.52 9.09 3.65
CA GLU A 480 6.25 9.80 3.68
C GLU A 480 6.46 11.31 3.83
N MET A 481 5.36 12.07 3.89
CA MET A 481 5.36 13.52 3.94
C MET A 481 6.33 14.14 4.97
N TYR A 482 6.36 13.65 6.20
CA TYR A 482 7.17 14.22 7.27
C TYR A 482 8.68 14.00 7.07
N ILE A 483 9.13 12.80 6.69
CA ILE A 483 10.55 12.56 6.37
C ILE A 483 11.02 13.43 5.21
N LEU A 484 10.26 13.45 4.11
CA LEU A 484 10.68 14.22 2.94
C LEU A 484 10.75 15.70 3.29
N ALA A 485 9.80 16.21 4.05
CA ALA A 485 9.85 17.58 4.54
C ALA A 485 11.06 17.83 5.46
N GLN A 486 11.48 16.87 6.29
CA GLN A 486 12.70 16.99 7.09
C GLN A 486 13.97 17.07 6.22
N ILE A 487 14.05 16.27 5.15
CA ILE A 487 15.16 16.32 4.18
C ILE A 487 15.19 17.69 3.49
N LEU A 488 14.04 18.13 2.97
CA LEU A 488 13.87 19.44 2.32
C LEU A 488 14.27 20.57 3.26
N MET A 489 13.90 20.49 4.54
CA MET A 489 14.21 21.51 5.53
C MET A 489 15.70 21.64 5.78
N ASN A 490 16.40 20.50 5.85
CA ASN A 490 17.84 20.47 6.04
C ASN A 490 18.61 20.94 4.80
N GLN A 491 18.13 20.63 3.59
CA GLN A 491 18.81 21.01 2.34
C GLN A 491 18.53 22.46 1.92
N SER A 492 17.29 22.93 2.04
CA SER A 492 16.89 24.28 1.63
C SER A 492 17.19 25.36 2.67
N GLY A 493 17.31 24.96 3.95
CA GLY A 493 17.39 25.89 5.08
C GLY A 493 16.09 26.67 5.36
N ARG A 494 14.97 26.33 4.68
CA ARG A 494 13.67 27.02 4.75
C ARG A 494 12.70 26.33 5.73
N ALA A 495 13.11 26.28 7.01
CA ALA A 495 12.40 25.52 8.03
C ALA A 495 10.96 25.98 8.29
N VAL A 496 10.70 27.29 8.35
CA VAL A 496 9.36 27.82 8.67
C VAL A 496 8.37 27.49 7.54
N GLN A 497 8.76 27.69 6.29
CA GLN A 497 7.91 27.41 5.12
C GLN A 497 7.54 25.93 5.05
N ILE A 498 8.52 25.06 5.26
CA ILE A 498 8.30 23.62 5.17
C ILE A 498 7.43 23.13 6.32
N MET A 499 7.62 23.63 7.54
CA MET A 499 6.76 23.30 8.68
C MET A 499 5.31 23.74 8.44
N VAL A 500 5.11 24.92 7.83
CA VAL A 500 3.77 25.39 7.44
C VAL A 500 3.16 24.46 6.38
N ILE A 501 3.93 24.00 5.39
CA ILE A 501 3.47 23.01 4.40
C ILE A 501 3.06 21.70 5.09
N ILE A 502 3.89 21.14 5.98
CA ILE A 502 3.56 19.91 6.72
C ILE A 502 2.24 20.09 7.47
N MET A 503 2.09 21.18 8.21
CA MET A 503 0.89 21.46 9.00
C MET A 503 -0.35 21.58 8.10
N MET A 504 -0.25 22.31 6.99
CA MET A 504 -1.35 22.46 6.03
C MET A 504 -1.72 21.13 5.38
N VAL A 505 -0.74 20.30 5.02
CA VAL A 505 -0.98 18.98 4.42
C VAL A 505 -1.68 18.06 5.40
N TYR A 506 -1.13 17.85 6.60
CA TYR A 506 -1.73 16.97 7.61
C TYR A 506 -3.10 17.48 8.07
N LEU A 507 -3.29 18.80 8.19
CA LEU A 507 -4.59 19.40 8.47
C LEU A 507 -5.59 19.16 7.33
N SER A 508 -5.17 19.35 6.08
CA SER A 508 -6.02 19.13 4.90
C SER A 508 -6.45 17.67 4.79
N ILE A 509 -5.52 16.73 5.01
CA ILE A 509 -5.82 15.30 5.07
C ILE A 509 -6.84 15.04 6.18
N SER A 510 -6.58 15.53 7.40
CA SER A 510 -7.48 15.32 8.55
C SER A 510 -8.87 15.92 8.32
N LEU A 511 -8.97 17.10 7.71
CA LEU A 511 -10.24 17.75 7.39
C LEU A 511 -10.98 17.00 6.28
N ALA A 512 -10.29 16.60 5.21
CA ALA A 512 -10.88 15.82 4.12
C ALA A 512 -11.45 14.49 4.63
N PHE A 513 -10.66 13.74 5.40
CA PHE A 513 -11.14 12.49 6.02
C PHE A 513 -12.31 12.74 6.97
N SER A 514 -12.23 13.75 7.83
CA SER A 514 -13.30 14.08 8.78
C SER A 514 -14.59 14.45 8.04
N LEU A 515 -14.51 15.25 6.97
CA LEU A 515 -15.67 15.61 6.15
C LEU A 515 -16.32 14.39 5.51
N ILE A 516 -15.54 13.51 4.88
CA ILE A 516 -16.04 12.28 4.23
C ILE A 516 -16.70 11.36 5.26
N LEU A 517 -16.02 11.13 6.40
CA LEU A 517 -16.48 10.21 7.42
C LEU A 517 -17.71 10.75 8.20
N ASN A 518 -17.76 12.05 8.48
CA ASN A 518 -18.93 12.67 9.10
C ASN A 518 -20.13 12.73 8.16
N TRP A 519 -19.89 12.98 6.87
CA TRP A 519 -20.93 12.88 5.86
C TRP A 519 -21.53 11.47 5.80
N TYR A 520 -20.68 10.44 5.83
CA TYR A 520 -21.09 9.05 5.89
C TYR A 520 -21.90 8.73 7.16
N ASN A 521 -21.42 9.17 8.33
CA ASN A 521 -22.11 9.01 9.60
C ASN A 521 -23.52 9.63 9.57
N ALA A 522 -23.64 10.86 9.05
CA ALA A 522 -24.93 11.56 8.95
C ALA A 522 -25.91 10.87 7.98
N ARG A 523 -25.41 10.20 6.93
CA ARG A 523 -26.25 9.44 5.99
C ARG A 523 -26.80 8.17 6.62
N ILE A 524 -25.97 7.40 7.32
CA ILE A 524 -26.42 6.17 7.99
C ILE A 524 -27.48 6.48 9.04
N LEU A 525 -27.24 7.49 9.87
CA LEU A 525 -28.19 7.87 10.91
C LEU A 525 -29.54 8.35 10.33
N LYS A 526 -29.56 9.02 9.17
CA LYS A 526 -30.80 9.54 8.57
C LYS A 526 -31.67 8.49 7.86
N VAL A 527 -31.07 7.44 7.30
CA VAL A 527 -31.84 6.40 6.58
C VAL A 527 -32.72 5.59 7.53
N GLU A 528 -32.38 5.53 8.82
CA GLU A 528 -33.13 4.73 9.82
C GLU A 528 -34.22 5.51 10.59
N PHE A 529 -34.36 6.83 10.41
CA PHE A 529 -35.48 7.61 10.98
C PHE A 529 -36.65 7.80 10.01
N ALA A 530 -36.58 7.20 8.81
CA ALA A 530 -37.60 7.32 7.76
C ALA A 530 -38.41 6.03 7.53
N SER A 531 -38.20 5.00 8.36
CA SER A 531 -39.04 3.80 8.49
C SER A 531 -39.58 3.73 9.91
#